data_AF-A0A2D6SPU3-F1
#
_entry.id   AF-A0A2D6SPU3-F1
#
_cell.length_a   1.000
_cell.length_b   1.000
_cell.length_c   1.000
_cell.angle_alpha   90.00
_cell.angle_beta   90.00
_cell.angle_gamma   90.00
#
_symmetry.space_group_name_H-M   'P 1'
#
loop_
_entity.id
_entity.type
_entity.pdbx_description
1 polymer ?
#
loop_
_entity_poly.entity_id
_entity_poly.type
_entity_poly.pdbx_seq_one_letter_code
_entity_poly.pdbx_strand_id
1 'polypeptide(L)'
;MKKSVILLLVIVLLISACEQIAKEEVSEEEIDHMIPSDYANIEQNIDFLVEAGNVIGSRHYDELEAAVNNLEKNGADVSELRNKLSKLNVAGRQGSDDEYIPPIKQSDPEQDDLDKRFEETKRMIRVISTEHDGMSAEEYQKLADELDEYEKKGLDIEDYRERLNSISIFGTEEHEAKLQKNFPKVKQGLLSPRGCEGNGSFLLGASPINIDNLQKIRPMGGMSTSHITPTDHQYWDTIESDGINDETTNLDRFDIIAPADGYIVNIEIGKDHRVVIEHSCDFYTIFIHVDLIKDHIWDQIKPEDGDITSHVWPRIKVEEGEAFGSIGVGKFDFSVVDSGVTLPGFLDLDKYNDWAPHTVDTFDYYKEPVRSQLISKNVRTAEPLGGKIDFDIDGKLIGNWFKSETVEYQGENEYVRNELALAYDSIDTDHVVVSIGDFGGNKVQYGVKGNEPDPADISVGQLVEYELVPSTPYVDGKKYDRSYFTTGIEVKNENEIRGVALFQLLENRKLKAEFFPDKKGSQVTGFTNNAVIYER
;
A
#
# COMPACT_ATOMS: atom_id res chain seq x y z
N MET A 1 42.45 -3.26 -57.48
CA MET A 1 42.34 -2.01 -56.72
C MET A 1 41.90 -0.88 -57.67
N LYS A 2 40.82 -0.16 -57.31
CA LYS A 2 40.40 1.14 -57.85
C LYS A 2 39.80 1.23 -59.27
N LYS A 3 38.72 0.48 -59.56
CA LYS A 3 37.65 0.98 -60.46
C LYS A 3 36.23 0.51 -60.07
N SER A 4 36.10 -0.55 -59.29
CA SER A 4 34.79 -1.00 -58.77
C SER A 4 34.39 -0.37 -57.42
N VAL A 5 35.20 0.56 -56.88
CA VAL A 5 34.97 1.15 -55.54
C VAL A 5 34.35 2.56 -55.62
N ILE A 6 34.32 3.20 -56.79
CA ILE A 6 33.83 4.59 -56.92
C ILE A 6 32.38 4.65 -57.45
N LEU A 7 31.87 3.59 -58.08
CA LEU A 7 30.47 3.57 -58.56
C LEU A 7 29.46 3.12 -57.48
N LEU A 8 29.90 2.38 -56.45
CA LEU A 8 29.06 2.02 -55.31
C LEU A 8 28.86 3.20 -54.34
N LEU A 9 29.80 4.14 -54.31
CA LEU A 9 29.78 5.27 -53.38
C LEU A 9 28.83 6.40 -53.80
N VAL A 10 28.31 6.40 -55.03
CA VAL A 10 27.38 7.44 -55.53
C VAL A 10 25.93 6.95 -55.59
N ILE A 11 25.68 5.64 -55.66
CA ILE A 11 24.32 5.08 -55.60
C ILE A 11 23.82 4.94 -54.15
N VAL A 12 24.72 4.81 -53.18
CA VAL A 12 24.37 4.84 -51.74
C VAL A 12 24.01 6.26 -51.25
N LEU A 13 24.36 7.31 -52.01
CA LEU A 13 24.12 8.71 -51.62
C LEU A 13 22.84 9.34 -52.18
N LEU A 14 22.07 8.65 -53.03
CA LEU A 14 20.85 9.20 -53.65
C LEU A 14 19.67 8.20 -53.72
N ILE A 15 19.65 7.20 -52.84
CA ILE A 15 18.39 6.64 -52.32
C ILE A 15 18.18 7.18 -50.90
N SER A 16 18.23 8.51 -50.82
CA SER A 16 17.36 9.26 -49.93
C SER A 16 16.04 9.41 -50.67
N ALA A 17 14.99 8.76 -50.20
CA ALA A 17 13.60 9.21 -50.14
C ALA A 17 12.65 7.99 -50.12
N CYS A 18 11.95 7.83 -48.99
CA CYS A 18 11.02 6.73 -48.63
C CYS A 18 11.73 5.42 -48.25
N GLU A 19 11.63 4.83 -47.06
CA GLU A 19 10.59 4.85 -46.02
C GLU A 19 11.22 4.85 -44.61
N GLN A 20 10.51 5.45 -43.66
CA GLN A 20 10.79 5.51 -42.23
C GLN A 20 10.80 4.10 -41.60
N ILE A 21 11.83 3.79 -40.81
CA ILE A 21 11.69 2.92 -39.64
C ILE A 21 12.36 3.67 -38.48
N ALA A 22 11.53 4.08 -37.53
CA ALA A 22 11.93 4.78 -36.32
C ALA A 22 12.86 3.89 -35.48
N LYS A 23 13.90 4.51 -34.91
CA LYS A 23 14.55 3.98 -33.72
C LYS A 23 13.53 4.11 -32.58
N GLU A 24 13.05 2.99 -32.06
CA GLU A 24 12.38 2.97 -30.77
C GLU A 24 13.45 3.12 -29.69
N GLU A 25 13.34 4.19 -28.92
CA GLU A 25 14.02 4.38 -27.65
C GLU A 25 13.41 3.36 -26.67
N VAL A 26 14.26 2.46 -26.15
CA VAL A 26 13.89 1.55 -25.06
C VAL A 26 14.06 2.32 -23.76
N SER A 27 12.99 2.44 -22.97
CA SER A 27 12.95 3.19 -21.71
C SER A 27 13.62 2.43 -20.56
N GLU A 28 14.12 3.20 -19.58
CA GLU A 28 14.88 2.72 -18.41
C GLU A 28 14.15 1.67 -17.54
N GLU A 29 12.83 1.56 -17.62
CA GLU A 29 12.02 0.61 -16.83
C GLU A 29 12.09 -0.84 -17.33
N GLU A 30 12.33 -1.11 -18.62
CA GLU A 30 12.26 -2.48 -19.16
C GLU A 30 13.45 -3.38 -18.73
N ILE A 31 14.50 -2.80 -18.14
CA ILE A 31 15.68 -3.55 -17.67
C ILE A 31 15.53 -4.01 -16.20
N ASP A 32 14.66 -3.37 -15.42
CA ASP A 32 14.49 -3.64 -13.98
C ASP A 32 13.89 -5.03 -13.69
N HIS A 33 13.29 -5.66 -14.70
CA HIS A 33 12.66 -6.98 -14.59
C HIS A 33 13.56 -8.18 -14.89
N MET A 34 14.88 -8.01 -15.07
CA MET A 34 15.79 -9.13 -15.39
C MET A 34 16.66 -9.65 -14.24
N ILE A 35 16.50 -9.22 -12.99
CA ILE A 35 17.35 -9.68 -11.88
C ILE A 35 16.54 -10.39 -10.77
N PRO A 36 16.65 -11.73 -10.65
CA PRO A 36 16.15 -12.49 -9.50
C PRO A 36 16.91 -12.15 -8.21
N SER A 37 16.22 -12.18 -7.08
CA SER A 37 16.65 -11.77 -5.74
C SER A 37 17.70 -12.67 -5.05
N ASP A 38 18.50 -13.45 -5.78
CA ASP A 38 19.47 -14.39 -5.17
C ASP A 38 20.94 -14.05 -5.44
N TYR A 39 21.73 -14.14 -4.37
CA TYR A 39 23.05 -13.58 -4.11
C TYR A 39 24.22 -14.23 -4.87
N ALA A 40 23.96 -15.15 -5.81
CA ALA A 40 25.00 -15.97 -6.44
C ALA A 40 25.70 -15.33 -7.67
N ASN A 41 25.30 -14.13 -8.10
CA ASN A 41 25.62 -13.66 -9.47
C ASN A 41 26.05 -12.19 -9.62
N ILE A 42 26.62 -11.55 -8.59
CA ILE A 42 27.13 -10.15 -8.68
C ILE A 42 28.11 -9.98 -9.86
N GLU A 43 28.98 -10.96 -10.10
CA GLU A 43 29.91 -10.92 -11.22
C GLU A 43 29.21 -11.03 -12.59
N GLN A 44 28.21 -11.91 -12.73
CA GLN A 44 27.41 -12.01 -13.95
C GLN A 44 26.57 -10.76 -14.21
N ASN A 45 26.07 -10.10 -13.16
CA ASN A 45 25.31 -8.85 -13.29
C ASN A 45 26.20 -7.71 -13.80
N ILE A 46 27.43 -7.58 -13.25
CA ILE A 46 28.37 -6.57 -13.73
C ILE A 46 28.84 -6.90 -15.16
N ASP A 47 29.08 -8.17 -15.49
CA ASP A 47 29.49 -8.59 -16.85
C ASP A 47 28.39 -8.32 -17.89
N PHE A 48 27.11 -8.54 -17.54
CA PHE A 48 25.97 -8.23 -18.40
C PHE A 48 25.84 -6.72 -18.67
N LEU A 49 26.06 -5.87 -17.65
CA LEU A 49 26.04 -4.41 -17.77
C LEU A 49 27.21 -3.87 -18.59
N VAL A 50 28.38 -4.53 -18.53
CA VAL A 50 29.54 -4.20 -19.35
C VAL A 50 29.34 -4.57 -20.82
N GLU A 51 28.69 -5.70 -21.12
CA GLU A 51 28.33 -6.10 -22.48
C GLU A 51 27.18 -5.26 -23.08
N ALA A 52 26.27 -4.74 -22.25
CA ALA A 52 25.09 -3.97 -22.67
C ALA A 52 25.34 -2.47 -22.98
N GLY A 53 26.59 -2.00 -22.94
CA GLY A 53 26.94 -0.63 -23.35
C GLY A 53 27.17 0.39 -22.22
N ASN A 54 27.38 -0.08 -20.99
CA ASN A 54 27.94 0.68 -19.87
C ASN A 54 27.14 1.88 -19.35
N VAL A 55 25.81 1.96 -19.44
CA VAL A 55 25.05 3.05 -18.76
C VAL A 55 24.25 2.48 -17.60
N ILE A 56 24.53 2.98 -16.39
CA ILE A 56 23.89 2.56 -15.13
C ILE A 56 23.41 3.80 -14.37
N GLY A 57 22.20 3.75 -13.80
CA GLY A 57 21.68 4.80 -12.94
C GLY A 57 22.47 4.92 -11.63
N SER A 58 22.59 6.13 -11.08
CA SER A 58 23.41 6.39 -9.88
C SER A 58 23.00 5.53 -8.68
N ARG A 59 21.69 5.35 -8.45
CA ARG A 59 21.15 4.49 -7.38
C ARG A 59 21.59 3.02 -7.53
N HIS A 60 21.55 2.49 -8.74
CA HIS A 60 21.93 1.10 -9.01
C HIS A 60 23.46 0.90 -8.91
N TYR A 61 24.25 1.93 -9.27
CA TYR A 61 25.68 1.92 -9.03
C TYR A 61 26.00 1.93 -7.53
N ASP A 62 25.28 2.74 -6.74
CA ASP A 62 25.46 2.82 -5.29
C ASP A 62 25.09 1.51 -4.58
N GLU A 63 24.07 0.79 -5.07
CA GLU A 63 23.68 -0.54 -4.57
C GLU A 63 24.75 -1.62 -4.88
N LEU A 64 25.30 -1.62 -6.11
CA LEU A 64 26.42 -2.50 -6.48
C LEU A 64 27.69 -2.16 -5.69
N GLU A 65 27.96 -0.89 -5.46
CA GLU A 65 29.10 -0.43 -4.65
C GLU A 65 28.92 -0.82 -3.18
N ALA A 66 27.72 -0.67 -2.60
CA ALA A 66 27.40 -1.10 -1.24
C ALA A 66 27.54 -2.62 -1.07
N ALA A 67 27.11 -3.40 -2.07
CA ALA A 67 27.28 -4.85 -2.07
C ALA A 67 28.77 -5.26 -2.11
N VAL A 68 29.58 -4.61 -2.95
CA VAL A 68 31.03 -4.85 -3.03
C VAL A 68 31.76 -4.40 -1.75
N ASN A 69 31.34 -3.29 -1.14
CA ASN A 69 31.85 -2.82 0.15
C ASN A 69 31.56 -3.83 1.28
N ASN A 70 30.37 -4.44 1.30
CA ASN A 70 30.02 -5.48 2.27
C ASN A 70 30.85 -6.76 2.09
N LEU A 71 31.13 -7.16 0.85
CA LEU A 71 32.01 -8.30 0.56
C LEU A 71 33.45 -8.06 1.06
N GLU A 72 33.99 -6.87 0.81
CA GLU A 72 35.32 -6.48 1.29
C GLU A 72 35.38 -6.46 2.82
N LYS A 73 34.33 -5.92 3.47
CA LYS A 73 34.20 -5.90 4.94
C LYS A 73 34.13 -7.30 5.55
N ASN A 74 33.59 -8.26 4.82
CA ASN A 74 33.50 -9.67 5.21
C ASN A 74 34.74 -10.50 4.79
N GLY A 75 35.79 -9.86 4.29
CA GLY A 75 37.09 -10.48 4.01
C GLY A 75 37.22 -11.18 2.66
N ALA A 76 36.27 -10.95 1.73
CA ALA A 76 36.38 -11.44 0.36
C ALA A 76 37.36 -10.58 -0.48
N ASP A 77 38.08 -11.21 -1.41
CA ASP A 77 38.89 -10.46 -2.39
C ASP A 77 37.99 -9.93 -3.50
N VAL A 78 37.80 -8.61 -3.51
CA VAL A 78 36.90 -7.90 -4.44
C VAL A 78 37.64 -7.15 -5.55
N SER A 79 38.94 -7.41 -5.73
CA SER A 79 39.80 -6.65 -6.66
C SER A 79 39.28 -6.68 -8.11
N GLU A 80 38.74 -7.82 -8.54
CA GLU A 80 38.17 -7.99 -9.88
C GLU A 80 36.82 -7.26 -10.03
N LEU A 81 35.95 -7.33 -9.00
CA LEU A 81 34.67 -6.64 -8.98
C LEU A 81 34.84 -5.12 -9.00
N ARG A 82 35.79 -4.56 -8.25
CA ARG A 82 36.09 -3.12 -8.27
C ARG A 82 36.61 -2.64 -9.62
N ASN A 83 37.45 -3.46 -10.27
CA ASN A 83 37.95 -3.15 -11.62
C ASN A 83 36.80 -3.14 -12.64
N LYS A 84 35.84 -4.06 -12.52
CA LYS A 84 34.66 -4.11 -13.41
C LYS A 84 33.69 -2.94 -13.13
N LEU A 85 33.39 -2.63 -11.86
CA LEU A 85 32.59 -1.46 -11.45
C LEU A 85 33.15 -0.14 -11.98
N SER A 86 34.47 0.07 -11.91
CA SER A 86 35.10 1.32 -12.37
C SER A 86 35.00 1.59 -13.88
N LYS A 87 34.53 0.61 -14.67
CA LYS A 87 34.35 0.72 -16.13
C LYS A 87 32.93 1.06 -16.55
N LEU A 88 31.98 1.07 -15.60
CA LEU A 88 30.60 1.45 -15.85
C LEU A 88 30.47 2.98 -15.91
N ASN A 89 29.65 3.48 -16.84
CA ASN A 89 29.40 4.91 -17.04
C ASN A 89 28.10 5.28 -16.30
N VAL A 90 28.19 6.16 -15.30
CA VAL A 90 27.06 6.47 -14.41
C VAL A 90 26.28 7.67 -14.94
N ALA A 91 24.98 7.49 -15.22
CA ALA A 91 24.11 8.57 -15.66
C ALA A 91 24.03 9.65 -14.55
N GLY A 92 24.30 10.91 -14.92
CA GLY A 92 24.25 12.06 -14.00
C GLY A 92 25.60 12.58 -13.48
N ARG A 93 26.75 11.98 -13.86
CA ARG A 93 28.08 12.56 -13.55
C ARG A 93 28.88 12.92 -14.82
N GLN A 94 28.96 14.24 -15.07
CA GLN A 94 29.84 15.04 -15.97
C GLN A 94 29.38 15.36 -17.43
N GLY A 95 28.83 16.57 -17.64
CA GLY A 95 29.55 17.80 -18.05
C GLY A 95 29.77 18.18 -19.56
N SER A 96 29.58 19.48 -19.85
CA SER A 96 29.97 20.34 -21.02
C SER A 96 28.92 20.48 -22.16
N ASP A 97 28.49 21.64 -22.68
CA ASP A 97 28.84 23.08 -22.54
C ASP A 97 27.64 23.98 -22.90
N ASP A 98 27.61 25.19 -22.31
CA ASP A 98 27.04 26.48 -22.75
C ASP A 98 25.56 26.63 -23.20
N GLU A 99 24.66 26.96 -22.26
CA GLU A 99 23.78 28.14 -22.40
C GLU A 99 23.28 28.62 -21.03
N TYR A 100 23.55 29.89 -20.67
CA TYR A 100 23.16 30.47 -19.39
C TYR A 100 21.66 30.75 -19.34
N ILE A 101 20.91 29.88 -18.67
CA ILE A 101 19.55 30.13 -18.19
C ILE A 101 19.64 30.38 -16.68
N PRO A 102 19.18 31.52 -16.14
CA PRO A 102 19.22 31.74 -14.70
C PRO A 102 18.29 30.74 -13.99
N PRO A 103 18.75 30.04 -12.94
CA PRO A 103 17.98 28.97 -12.33
C PRO A 103 16.72 29.51 -11.67
N ILE A 104 15.58 28.89 -12.02
CA ILE A 104 14.43 28.79 -11.11
C ILE A 104 14.96 28.05 -9.89
N LYS A 105 14.85 28.65 -8.70
CA LYS A 105 15.21 27.98 -7.45
C LYS A 105 14.28 26.76 -7.28
N GLN A 106 14.80 25.57 -7.56
CA GLN A 106 14.26 24.34 -6.97
C GLN A 106 14.51 24.45 -5.46
N SER A 107 13.45 24.38 -4.65
CA SER A 107 13.60 24.09 -3.22
C SER A 107 14.12 22.65 -3.08
N ASP A 108 14.88 22.43 -2.02
CA ASP A 108 15.42 21.12 -1.68
C ASP A 108 14.26 20.26 -1.12
N PRO A 109 13.88 19.15 -1.78
CA PRO A 109 12.74 18.33 -1.35
C PRO A 109 12.93 17.74 0.06
N GLU A 110 14.18 17.46 0.46
CA GLU A 110 14.49 16.98 1.80
C GLU A 110 14.30 18.09 2.86
N GLN A 111 14.50 19.34 2.46
CA GLN A 111 14.23 20.51 3.29
C GLN A 111 12.72 20.80 3.38
N ASP A 112 11.97 20.62 2.29
CA ASP A 112 10.52 20.87 2.28
C ASP A 112 9.73 19.82 3.12
N ASP A 113 10.15 18.55 3.13
CA ASP A 113 9.63 17.51 4.03
C ASP A 113 9.98 17.79 5.50
N LEU A 114 11.26 18.13 5.73
CA LEU A 114 11.74 18.53 7.04
C LEU A 114 10.96 19.72 7.61
N ASP A 115 10.70 20.74 6.79
CA ASP A 115 9.98 21.94 7.19
C ASP A 115 8.51 21.61 7.54
N LYS A 116 7.87 20.68 6.83
CA LYS A 116 6.50 20.24 7.11
C LYS A 116 6.38 19.40 8.38
N ARG A 117 7.22 18.37 8.53
CA ARG A 117 7.34 17.60 9.79
C ARG A 117 7.64 18.53 10.97
N PHE A 118 8.49 19.52 10.74
CA PHE A 118 8.77 20.54 11.74
C PHE A 118 7.54 21.40 12.06
N GLU A 119 6.75 21.83 11.08
CA GLU A 119 5.47 22.54 11.33
C GLU A 119 4.47 21.70 12.13
N GLU A 120 4.39 20.40 11.90
CA GLU A 120 3.54 19.50 12.71
C GLU A 120 4.03 19.36 14.14
N THR A 121 5.31 19.07 14.36
CA THR A 121 5.91 19.01 15.70
C THR A 121 5.73 20.35 16.44
N LYS A 122 5.89 21.49 15.74
CA LYS A 122 5.64 22.82 16.29
C LYS A 122 4.19 23.00 16.71
N ARG A 123 3.23 22.55 15.91
CA ARG A 123 1.79 22.60 16.22
C ARG A 123 1.47 21.73 17.43
N MET A 124 1.95 20.49 17.47
CA MET A 124 1.77 19.59 18.62
C MET A 124 2.27 20.23 19.91
N ILE A 125 3.49 20.77 19.92
CA ILE A 125 4.07 21.45 21.09
C ILE A 125 3.25 22.68 21.48
N ARG A 126 2.71 23.45 20.53
CA ARG A 126 1.85 24.62 20.82
C ARG A 126 0.54 24.22 21.48
N VAL A 127 -0.14 23.18 20.97
CA VAL A 127 -1.38 22.68 21.56
C VAL A 127 -1.12 22.22 23.00
N ILE A 128 -0.10 21.40 23.21
CA ILE A 128 0.21 20.83 24.54
C ILE A 128 0.66 21.92 25.53
N SER A 129 1.46 22.89 25.09
CA SER A 129 1.98 23.97 25.97
C SER A 129 0.92 25.01 26.40
N THR A 130 -0.25 25.04 25.76
CA THR A 130 -1.30 26.04 26.06
C THR A 130 -2.38 25.53 27.03
N GLU A 131 -2.48 24.23 27.28
CA GLU A 131 -3.63 23.60 27.97
C GLU A 131 -3.34 23.13 29.42
N HIS A 132 -2.15 23.40 29.97
CA HIS A 132 -1.76 23.18 31.39
C HIS A 132 -1.84 21.76 31.99
N ASP A 133 -2.27 20.74 31.26
CA ASP A 133 -2.43 19.38 31.76
C ASP A 133 -1.44 18.41 31.09
N GLY A 134 -0.14 18.69 31.17
CA GLY A 134 0.99 17.75 30.98
C GLY A 134 1.05 16.76 29.80
N MET A 135 2.08 15.89 29.75
CA MET A 135 2.32 14.88 28.70
C MET A 135 3.05 13.65 29.26
N SER A 136 3.00 12.47 28.63
CA SER A 136 3.73 11.30 29.14
C SER A 136 5.25 11.43 28.98
N ALA A 137 6.03 10.67 29.74
CA ALA A 137 7.50 10.70 29.64
C ALA A 137 8.01 10.18 28.28
N GLU A 138 7.26 9.26 27.67
CA GLU A 138 7.58 8.69 26.35
C GLU A 138 7.28 9.71 25.23
N GLU A 139 6.13 10.39 25.31
CA GLU A 139 5.76 11.48 24.41
C GLU A 139 6.73 12.66 24.48
N TYR A 140 7.11 13.05 25.70
CA TYR A 140 8.12 14.08 25.91
C TYR A 140 9.43 13.70 25.20
N GLN A 141 9.87 12.44 25.35
CA GLN A 141 11.11 11.96 24.76
C GLN A 141 11.03 11.92 23.23
N LYS A 142 9.91 11.46 22.66
CA LYS A 142 9.70 11.45 21.21
C LYS A 142 9.80 12.86 20.60
N LEU A 143 9.09 13.84 21.17
CA LEU A 143 9.13 15.22 20.68
C LEU A 143 10.49 15.87 20.93
N ALA A 144 11.18 15.52 22.01
CA ALA A 144 12.54 15.99 22.28
C ALA A 144 13.53 15.44 21.23
N ASP A 145 13.43 14.16 20.89
CA ASP A 145 14.26 13.50 19.88
C ASP A 145 14.01 14.08 18.47
N GLU A 146 12.76 14.40 18.14
CA GLU A 146 12.40 15.11 16.90
C GLU A 146 12.98 16.53 16.86
N LEU A 147 12.84 17.31 17.92
CA LEU A 147 13.47 18.64 18.01
C LEU A 147 15.00 18.56 17.89
N ASP A 148 15.63 17.53 18.46
CA ASP A 148 17.07 17.26 18.30
C ASP A 148 17.43 16.93 16.84
N GLU A 149 16.57 16.22 16.12
CA GLU A 149 16.74 15.95 14.68
C GLU A 149 16.67 17.26 13.87
N TYR A 150 15.70 18.12 14.17
CA TYR A 150 15.51 19.41 13.50
C TYR A 150 16.66 20.39 13.79
N GLU A 151 17.15 20.45 15.03
CA GLU A 151 18.31 21.26 15.41
C GLU A 151 19.57 20.83 14.65
N LYS A 152 19.80 19.51 14.51
CA LYS A 152 20.91 18.97 13.71
C LYS A 152 20.81 19.33 12.24
N LYS A 153 19.59 19.51 11.73
CA LYS A 153 19.30 19.94 10.37
C LYS A 153 19.22 21.47 10.22
N GLY A 154 19.53 22.23 11.28
CA GLY A 154 19.70 23.68 11.24
C GLY A 154 18.42 24.50 11.40
N LEU A 155 17.33 23.89 11.85
CA LEU A 155 16.07 24.57 12.12
C LEU A 155 16.07 25.27 13.49
N ASP A 156 15.41 26.43 13.56
CA ASP A 156 15.27 27.19 14.81
C ASP A 156 14.17 26.60 15.69
N ILE A 157 14.61 25.82 16.68
CA ILE A 157 13.75 25.10 17.61
C ILE A 157 13.63 25.78 18.98
N GLU A 158 14.28 26.92 19.23
CA GLU A 158 14.51 27.44 20.59
C GLU A 158 13.20 27.71 21.35
N ASP A 159 12.22 28.36 20.70
CA ASP A 159 10.88 28.61 21.27
C ASP A 159 10.13 27.30 21.56
N TYR A 160 10.27 26.28 20.71
CA TYR A 160 9.56 25.01 20.86
C TYR A 160 10.20 24.11 21.90
N ARG A 161 11.54 24.16 22.03
CA ARG A 161 12.26 23.48 23.11
C ARG A 161 11.95 24.12 24.45
N GLU A 162 11.88 25.45 24.53
CA GLU A 162 11.45 26.15 25.75
C GLU A 162 10.00 25.79 26.13
N ARG A 163 9.10 25.77 25.14
CA ARG A 163 7.71 25.33 25.33
C ARG A 163 7.62 23.87 25.77
N LEU A 164 8.33 22.96 25.12
CA LEU A 164 8.36 21.54 25.48
C LEU A 164 8.86 21.35 26.92
N ASN A 165 9.94 22.03 27.30
CA ASN A 165 10.49 22.02 28.65
C ASN A 165 9.56 22.64 29.72
N SER A 166 8.55 23.42 29.31
CA SER A 166 7.56 24.03 30.21
C SER A 166 6.35 23.13 30.47
N ILE A 167 6.20 22.04 29.71
CA ILE A 167 5.11 21.07 29.85
C ILE A 167 5.38 20.16 31.06
N SER A 168 4.34 19.89 31.84
CA SER A 168 4.43 18.95 32.99
C SER A 168 4.44 17.50 32.50
N ILE A 169 5.23 16.60 33.08
CA ILE A 169 5.28 15.19 32.64
C ILE A 169 4.42 14.31 33.56
N PHE A 170 3.51 13.51 33.01
CA PHE A 170 2.60 12.61 33.74
C PHE A 170 3.20 11.23 34.03
N GLY A 171 2.74 10.62 35.14
CA GLY A 171 3.16 9.27 35.58
C GLY A 171 2.82 8.92 37.04
N THR A 172 1.70 9.41 37.60
CA THR A 172 1.23 9.00 38.93
C THR A 172 -0.16 8.36 38.84
N GLU A 173 -0.41 7.35 39.69
CA GLU A 173 -1.64 6.51 39.78
C GLU A 173 -2.99 7.31 39.83
N GLU A 174 -2.94 8.63 40.00
CA GLU A 174 -4.09 9.53 40.10
C GLU A 174 -4.68 9.94 38.74
N HIS A 175 -3.92 9.84 37.64
CA HIS A 175 -4.36 10.21 36.29
C HIS A 175 -5.15 9.07 35.59
N GLU A 176 -4.72 7.81 35.76
CA GLU A 176 -5.47 6.64 35.25
C GLU A 176 -6.90 6.55 35.85
N ALA A 177 -7.07 7.03 37.09
CA ALA A 177 -8.37 7.12 37.74
C ALA A 177 -9.28 8.24 37.17
N LYS A 178 -8.74 9.23 36.44
CA LYS A 178 -9.52 10.31 35.78
C LYS A 178 -10.01 9.90 34.39
N LEU A 179 -9.24 9.12 33.63
CA LEU A 179 -9.65 8.57 32.33
C LEU A 179 -10.84 7.59 32.45
N GLN A 180 -11.04 7.01 33.64
CA GLN A 180 -12.22 6.20 33.98
C GLN A 180 -13.50 6.99 34.32
N LYS A 181 -13.57 8.30 34.06
CA LYS A 181 -14.82 9.05 34.26
C LYS A 181 -15.82 8.78 33.15
N ASN A 182 -16.75 7.89 33.46
CA ASN A 182 -18.06 7.65 32.81
C ASN A 182 -18.39 8.62 31.68
N PHE A 183 -18.10 8.20 30.45
CA PHE A 183 -18.79 8.75 29.28
C PHE A 183 -20.30 8.58 29.50
N PRO A 184 -21.12 9.60 29.21
CA PRO A 184 -22.57 9.46 29.28
C PRO A 184 -23.00 8.25 28.45
N LYS A 185 -24.00 7.49 28.92
CA LYS A 185 -24.60 6.35 28.21
C LYS A 185 -25.35 6.82 26.97
N VAL A 186 -24.63 7.26 25.95
CA VAL A 186 -25.14 7.53 24.60
C VAL A 186 -25.11 6.20 23.83
N LYS A 187 -25.97 6.03 22.82
CA LYS A 187 -25.86 4.88 21.90
C LYS A 187 -24.46 4.93 21.30
N GLN A 188 -23.62 3.94 21.60
CA GLN A 188 -22.33 3.80 20.94
C GLN A 188 -22.60 3.31 19.52
N GLY A 189 -22.03 4.01 18.54
CA GLY A 189 -22.01 3.57 17.16
C GLY A 189 -20.83 2.63 16.93
N LEU A 190 -20.86 1.83 15.86
CA LEU A 190 -19.84 0.82 15.57
C LEU A 190 -18.41 1.37 15.64
N LEU A 191 -18.19 2.55 15.03
CA LEU A 191 -16.89 3.22 14.99
C LEU A 191 -16.89 4.55 15.76
N SER A 192 -17.87 4.75 16.65
CA SER A 192 -18.05 5.99 17.41
C SER A 192 -18.18 5.70 18.90
N PRO A 193 -17.04 5.45 19.59
CA PRO A 193 -17.03 4.95 20.96
C PRO A 193 -17.54 5.97 21.99
N ARG A 194 -17.55 7.26 21.64
CA ARG A 194 -18.01 8.37 22.50
C ARG A 194 -19.47 8.79 22.24
N GLY A 195 -20.18 8.00 21.43
CA GLY A 195 -21.58 8.18 21.13
C GLY A 195 -21.81 8.84 19.77
N CYS A 196 -22.94 8.49 19.15
CA CYS A 196 -23.30 8.90 17.80
C CYS A 196 -24.69 9.56 17.74
N GLU A 197 -24.98 10.23 16.61
CA GLU A 197 -26.30 10.82 16.33
C GLU A 197 -26.85 10.33 14.99
N GLY A 198 -28.17 10.43 14.80
CA GLY A 198 -28.84 9.99 13.58
C GLY A 198 -29.00 8.47 13.46
N ASN A 199 -29.54 8.02 12.32
CA ASN A 199 -29.68 6.61 11.96
C ASN A 199 -29.73 6.42 10.44
N GLY A 200 -29.47 5.20 10.00
CA GLY A 200 -29.54 4.80 8.60
C GLY A 200 -28.41 5.34 7.73
N SER A 201 -28.41 4.88 6.48
CA SER A 201 -27.36 5.19 5.52
C SER A 201 -27.43 6.62 4.98
N PHE A 202 -26.29 7.13 4.54
CA PHE A 202 -26.17 8.46 3.95
C PHE A 202 -25.79 8.36 2.47
N LEU A 203 -26.21 9.34 1.67
CA LEU A 203 -25.68 9.50 0.31
C LEU A 203 -24.57 10.54 0.31
N LEU A 204 -23.41 10.13 -0.18
CA LEU A 204 -22.20 10.91 -0.36
C LEU A 204 -22.34 11.84 -1.58
N GLY A 205 -22.16 13.14 -1.38
CA GLY A 205 -22.32 14.16 -2.42
C GLY A 205 -21.02 14.77 -2.94
N ALA A 206 -19.91 14.61 -2.23
CA ALA A 206 -18.59 15.09 -2.63
C ALA A 206 -17.60 13.93 -2.77
N SER A 207 -16.69 14.01 -3.74
CA SER A 207 -15.59 13.07 -3.87
C SER A 207 -14.56 13.29 -2.75
N PRO A 208 -14.00 12.23 -2.12
CA PRO A 208 -12.95 12.27 -1.10
C PRO A 208 -11.69 13.04 -1.48
N ILE A 209 -11.50 13.25 -2.79
CA ILE A 209 -10.46 14.07 -3.39
C ILE A 209 -11.06 14.78 -4.60
N ASN A 210 -10.51 15.91 -5.03
CA ASN A 210 -10.89 16.49 -6.32
C ASN A 210 -10.69 15.45 -7.44
N ILE A 211 -11.73 15.18 -8.23
CA ILE A 211 -11.74 14.16 -9.29
C ILE A 211 -10.67 14.41 -10.36
N ASP A 212 -10.31 15.68 -10.60
CA ASP A 212 -9.24 16.02 -11.54
C ASP A 212 -7.85 15.62 -11.02
N ASN A 213 -7.71 15.48 -9.70
CA ASN A 213 -6.50 14.99 -9.03
C ASN A 213 -6.54 13.47 -8.76
N LEU A 214 -7.62 12.78 -9.14
CA LEU A 214 -7.75 11.33 -9.02
C LEU A 214 -7.32 10.64 -10.32
N GLN A 215 -6.29 9.80 -10.24
CA GLN A 215 -5.83 9.02 -11.38
C GLN A 215 -6.73 7.81 -11.60
N LYS A 216 -6.88 6.97 -10.57
CA LYS A 216 -7.69 5.77 -10.62
C LYS A 216 -8.11 5.31 -9.23
N ILE A 217 -9.18 4.52 -9.20
CA ILE A 217 -9.63 3.78 -8.03
C ILE A 217 -9.35 2.31 -8.29
N ARG A 218 -8.67 1.66 -7.34
CA ARG A 218 -8.55 0.21 -7.28
C ARG A 218 -9.62 -0.32 -6.31
N PRO A 219 -10.37 -1.36 -6.70
CA PRO A 219 -11.46 -1.90 -5.91
C PRO A 219 -10.95 -2.54 -4.61
N MET A 220 -11.87 -2.77 -3.68
CA MET A 220 -11.67 -3.66 -2.54
C MET A 220 -11.37 -5.09 -2.99
N GLY A 221 -10.83 -5.87 -2.06
CA GLY A 221 -10.58 -7.29 -2.24
C GLY A 221 -9.20 -7.62 -2.81
N GLY A 222 -8.32 -6.63 -2.89
CA GLY A 222 -6.92 -6.87 -3.21
C GLY A 222 -6.27 -7.75 -2.13
N MET A 223 -5.30 -8.58 -2.53
CA MET A 223 -4.51 -9.38 -1.60
C MET A 223 -3.02 -9.10 -1.85
N SER A 224 -2.24 -9.02 -0.78
CA SER A 224 -0.82 -8.68 -0.79
C SER A 224 -0.08 -9.34 0.37
N THR A 225 1.23 -9.12 0.47
CA THR A 225 2.02 -9.63 1.59
C THR A 225 1.67 -8.99 2.95
N SER A 226 0.97 -7.84 2.96
CA SER A 226 0.43 -7.20 4.17
C SER A 226 -1.06 -7.46 4.37
N HIS A 227 -1.79 -7.90 3.33
CA HIS A 227 -3.21 -8.24 3.37
C HIS A 227 -3.42 -9.62 2.75
N ILE A 228 -3.28 -10.68 3.55
CA ILE A 228 -3.43 -12.04 3.04
C ILE A 228 -4.89 -12.31 2.67
N THR A 229 -5.82 -11.82 3.48
CA THR A 229 -7.25 -11.79 3.17
C THR A 229 -7.62 -10.57 2.30
N PRO A 230 -8.73 -10.62 1.53
CA PRO A 230 -9.17 -9.52 0.68
C PRO A 230 -9.34 -8.19 1.44
N THR A 231 -8.75 -7.11 0.95
CA THR A 231 -8.77 -5.77 1.60
C THR A 231 -10.18 -5.18 1.70
N ASP A 232 -10.53 -4.65 2.87
CA ASP A 232 -11.80 -3.97 3.19
C ASP A 232 -11.80 -2.47 2.87
N HIS A 233 -10.91 -2.04 1.99
CA HIS A 233 -10.78 -0.67 1.52
C HIS A 233 -10.38 -0.62 0.05
N GLN A 234 -10.82 0.45 -0.62
CA GLN A 234 -10.37 0.79 -1.96
C GLN A 234 -9.07 1.60 -1.87
N TYR A 235 -8.25 1.55 -2.91
CA TYR A 235 -7.10 2.44 -3.04
C TYR A 235 -7.39 3.53 -4.05
N TRP A 236 -7.16 4.77 -3.66
CA TRP A 236 -7.42 5.96 -4.48
C TRP A 236 -6.09 6.60 -4.86
N ASP A 237 -5.60 6.27 -6.05
CA ASP A 237 -4.31 6.73 -6.53
C ASP A 237 -4.45 8.15 -7.10
N THR A 238 -3.64 9.08 -6.62
CA THR A 238 -3.61 10.47 -7.09
C THR A 238 -2.94 10.58 -8.45
N ILE A 239 -3.18 11.68 -9.18
CA ILE A 239 -2.46 11.97 -10.42
C ILE A 239 -0.95 11.97 -10.18
N GLU A 240 -0.21 11.52 -11.20
CA GLU A 240 1.26 11.36 -11.15
C GLU A 240 1.74 10.20 -10.28
N SER A 241 0.84 9.48 -9.61
CA SER A 241 1.19 8.23 -8.94
C SER A 241 1.52 7.17 -9.99
N ASP A 242 2.76 6.72 -9.98
CA ASP A 242 3.21 5.53 -10.73
C ASP A 242 3.02 4.23 -9.92
N GLY A 243 2.56 4.34 -8.67
CA GLY A 243 2.35 3.23 -7.74
C GLY A 243 3.61 2.72 -7.04
N ILE A 244 4.78 3.32 -7.30
CA ILE A 244 6.08 2.92 -6.77
C ILE A 244 6.68 4.02 -5.89
N ASN A 245 6.52 5.28 -6.29
CA ASN A 245 7.08 6.44 -5.61
C ASN A 245 5.96 7.27 -4.96
N ASP A 246 5.53 6.86 -3.77
CA ASP A 246 4.71 7.73 -2.93
C ASP A 246 5.58 8.94 -2.51
N GLU A 247 5.09 10.15 -2.77
CA GLU A 247 5.80 11.41 -2.54
C GLU A 247 5.91 11.65 -1.04
N THR A 248 7.08 11.37 -0.48
CA THR A 248 7.37 11.66 0.93
C THR A 248 7.69 13.14 1.17
N THR A 249 7.73 13.95 0.12
CA THR A 249 8.20 15.33 0.17
C THR A 249 7.24 16.29 -0.54
N ASN A 250 5.91 16.15 -0.37
CA ASN A 250 4.89 17.21 -0.51
C ASN A 250 3.52 16.70 -0.05
N LEU A 251 3.43 16.36 1.22
CA LEU A 251 2.28 15.72 1.84
C LEU A 251 0.98 16.55 1.88
N ASP A 252 1.01 17.81 1.42
CA ASP A 252 -0.13 18.74 1.37
C ASP A 252 -0.63 19.05 -0.04
N ARG A 253 -0.20 18.27 -1.03
CA ARG A 253 -0.43 18.57 -2.45
C ARG A 253 -1.90 18.55 -2.85
N PHE A 254 -2.65 17.59 -2.33
CA PHE A 254 -4.06 17.40 -2.64
C PHE A 254 -4.89 17.33 -1.35
N ASP A 255 -6.01 18.05 -1.34
CA ASP A 255 -6.93 18.02 -0.20
C ASP A 255 -7.68 16.68 -0.14
N ILE A 256 -7.81 16.13 1.07
CA ILE A 256 -8.73 15.06 1.42
C ILE A 256 -10.00 15.70 2.01
N ILE A 257 -11.13 15.33 1.44
CA ILE A 257 -12.41 16.04 1.54
C ILE A 257 -13.46 15.15 2.21
N ALA A 258 -14.26 15.73 3.10
CA ALA A 258 -15.42 15.07 3.68
C ALA A 258 -16.51 14.84 2.61
N PRO A 259 -16.92 13.58 2.33
CA PRO A 259 -17.80 13.25 1.21
C PRO A 259 -19.28 13.57 1.49
N ALA A 260 -19.61 13.84 2.75
CA ALA A 260 -20.91 14.30 3.23
C ALA A 260 -20.73 14.99 4.59
N ASP A 261 -21.75 15.73 5.02
CA ASP A 261 -21.83 16.25 6.39
C ASP A 261 -21.62 15.13 7.41
N GLY A 262 -20.91 15.41 8.50
CA GLY A 262 -20.66 14.42 9.53
C GLY A 262 -19.82 14.95 10.68
N TYR A 263 -19.27 14.00 11.44
CA TYR A 263 -18.35 14.27 12.53
C TYR A 263 -17.10 13.39 12.39
N ILE A 264 -15.92 13.99 12.45
CA ILE A 264 -14.70 13.23 12.69
C ILE A 264 -14.75 12.71 14.14
N VAL A 265 -14.72 11.38 14.28
CA VAL A 265 -14.93 10.68 15.56
C VAL A 265 -13.75 9.83 16.01
N ASN A 266 -12.78 9.63 15.13
CA ASN A 266 -11.57 8.86 15.39
C ASN A 266 -10.45 9.39 14.48
N ILE A 267 -9.29 9.69 15.07
CA ILE A 267 -8.04 9.94 14.36
C ILE A 267 -6.95 9.09 15.04
N GLU A 268 -6.44 8.10 14.33
CA GLU A 268 -5.23 7.36 14.69
C GLU A 268 -4.03 8.09 14.09
N ILE A 269 -3.06 8.42 14.93
CA ILE A 269 -1.95 9.33 14.61
C ILE A 269 -0.70 8.50 14.40
N GLY A 270 -0.24 8.42 13.15
CA GLY A 270 0.99 7.74 12.76
C GLY A 270 1.86 8.60 11.84
N LYS A 271 2.73 7.95 11.08
CA LYS A 271 3.45 8.58 9.96
C LYS A 271 2.48 9.14 8.92
N ASP A 272 1.38 8.42 8.74
CA ASP A 272 0.16 8.85 8.09
C ASP A 272 -1.00 8.54 9.04
N HIS A 273 -2.15 9.16 8.80
CA HIS A 273 -3.29 9.13 9.71
C HIS A 273 -4.41 8.25 9.18
N ARG A 274 -5.11 7.58 10.10
CA ARG A 274 -6.42 6.99 9.85
C ARG A 274 -7.51 7.87 10.46
N VAL A 275 -8.50 8.25 9.67
CA VAL A 275 -9.60 9.13 10.07
C VAL A 275 -10.93 8.44 9.82
N VAL A 276 -11.83 8.50 10.80
CA VAL A 276 -13.21 8.02 10.64
C VAL A 276 -14.18 9.20 10.76
N ILE A 277 -15.04 9.34 9.75
CA ILE A 277 -16.16 10.27 9.76
C ILE A 277 -17.46 9.50 10.00
N GLU A 278 -18.17 9.84 11.07
CA GLU A 278 -19.53 9.42 11.35
C GLU A 278 -20.51 10.34 10.62
N HIS A 279 -21.32 9.78 9.71
CA HIS A 279 -22.45 10.50 9.10
C HIS A 279 -23.76 10.19 9.83
N SER A 280 -23.85 8.98 10.39
CA SER A 280 -24.90 8.58 11.32
C SER A 280 -24.38 7.51 12.27
N CYS A 281 -25.18 7.14 13.29
CA CYS A 281 -24.90 5.98 14.13
C CYS A 281 -24.70 4.64 13.40
N ASP A 282 -25.11 4.56 12.13
CA ASP A 282 -25.08 3.33 11.36
C ASP A 282 -24.23 3.47 10.07
N PHE A 283 -23.65 4.64 9.80
CA PHE A 283 -22.97 4.92 8.52
C PHE A 283 -21.69 5.76 8.69
N TYR A 284 -20.58 5.23 8.19
CA TYR A 284 -19.24 5.78 8.36
C TYR A 284 -18.45 5.81 7.06
N THR A 285 -17.52 6.75 6.96
CA THR A 285 -16.42 6.69 6.00
C THR A 285 -15.09 6.59 6.74
N ILE A 286 -14.20 5.74 6.23
CA ILE A 286 -12.87 5.51 6.79
C ILE A 286 -11.85 5.95 5.75
N PHE A 287 -10.86 6.70 6.20
CA PHE A 287 -9.70 7.12 5.43
C PHE A 287 -8.45 6.57 6.11
N ILE A 288 -7.53 5.98 5.35
CA ILE A 288 -6.20 5.56 5.83
C ILE A 288 -5.16 6.15 4.88
N HIS A 289 -3.94 6.37 5.35
CA HIS A 289 -2.89 7.06 4.61
C HIS A 289 -3.28 8.52 4.28
N VAL A 290 -3.92 9.22 5.23
CA VAL A 290 -4.05 10.67 5.17
C VAL A 290 -2.75 11.28 5.68
N ASP A 291 -1.97 11.93 4.83
CA ASP A 291 -0.63 12.36 5.23
C ASP A 291 -0.65 13.46 6.30
N LEU A 292 -1.51 14.47 6.17
CA LEU A 292 -1.60 15.58 7.13
C LEU A 292 -3.05 15.89 7.49
N ILE A 293 -3.30 16.29 8.73
CA ILE A 293 -4.58 16.84 9.19
C ILE A 293 -4.53 18.38 9.16
N LYS A 294 -5.61 19.04 8.71
CA LYS A 294 -5.68 20.50 8.58
C LYS A 294 -5.76 21.19 9.95
N ASP A 295 -5.17 22.38 10.06
CA ASP A 295 -5.07 23.17 11.30
C ASP A 295 -6.40 23.38 12.03
N HIS A 296 -7.46 23.69 11.29
CA HIS A 296 -8.78 23.92 11.89
C HIS A 296 -9.40 22.65 12.51
N ILE A 297 -8.92 21.45 12.16
CA ILE A 297 -9.27 20.20 12.83
C ILE A 297 -8.43 20.05 14.10
N TRP A 298 -7.11 20.28 14.02
CA TRP A 298 -6.21 20.24 15.18
C TRP A 298 -6.64 21.20 16.29
N ASP A 299 -7.04 22.42 15.93
CA ASP A 299 -7.47 23.47 16.85
C ASP A 299 -8.75 23.10 17.64
N GLN A 300 -9.46 22.05 17.23
CA GLN A 300 -10.69 21.60 17.89
C GLN A 300 -10.49 20.35 18.77
N ILE A 301 -9.34 19.69 18.69
CA ILE A 301 -9.02 18.51 19.51
C ILE A 301 -8.67 18.97 20.92
N LYS A 302 -9.27 18.30 21.91
CA LYS A 302 -9.07 18.61 23.32
C LYS A 302 -8.33 17.50 24.05
N PRO A 303 -7.67 17.79 25.17
CA PRO A 303 -7.00 16.75 25.97
C PRO A 303 -7.94 15.61 26.41
N GLU A 304 -9.22 15.88 26.65
CA GLU A 304 -10.19 14.84 26.99
C GLU A 304 -10.57 13.90 25.82
N ASP A 305 -10.12 14.19 24.60
CA ASP A 305 -10.41 13.41 23.41
C ASP A 305 -9.48 12.21 23.24
N GLY A 306 -8.30 12.21 23.87
CA GLY A 306 -7.34 11.12 23.80
C GLY A 306 -5.90 11.63 23.81
N ASP A 307 -4.98 10.76 23.43
CA ASP A 307 -3.57 11.09 23.29
C ASP A 307 -3.28 11.60 21.87
N ILE A 308 -2.95 12.88 21.76
CA ILE A 308 -2.66 13.56 20.49
C ILE A 308 -1.38 13.07 19.79
N THR A 309 -0.64 12.13 20.38
CA THR A 309 0.56 11.54 19.77
C THR A 309 0.33 10.15 19.21
N SER A 310 -0.82 9.53 19.50
CA SER A 310 -1.13 8.16 19.12
C SER A 310 -2.58 7.99 18.65
N HIS A 311 -3.56 8.42 19.44
CA HIS A 311 -4.97 8.17 19.18
C HIS A 311 -5.89 9.17 19.89
N VAL A 312 -6.73 9.87 19.11
CA VAL A 312 -7.80 10.71 19.63
C VAL A 312 -9.18 10.29 19.10
N TRP A 313 -10.20 10.50 19.93
CA TRP A 313 -11.63 10.29 19.62
C TRP A 313 -12.40 11.61 19.74
N PRO A 314 -12.15 12.58 18.86
CA PRO A 314 -12.83 13.87 18.92
C PRO A 314 -14.30 13.74 18.50
N ARG A 315 -15.03 14.86 18.48
CA ARG A 315 -16.32 14.95 17.79
C ARG A 315 -16.42 16.27 17.06
N ILE A 316 -15.68 16.37 15.97
CA ILE A 316 -15.49 17.59 15.19
C ILE A 316 -16.44 17.58 14.01
N LYS A 317 -17.33 18.58 13.92
CA LYS A 317 -18.25 18.70 12.80
C LYS A 317 -17.47 19.02 11.52
N VAL A 318 -17.81 18.34 10.43
CA VAL A 318 -17.35 18.65 9.07
C VAL A 318 -18.55 18.72 8.11
N GLU A 319 -18.44 19.55 7.08
CA GLU A 319 -19.46 19.75 6.05
C GLU A 319 -19.09 19.02 4.73
N GLU A 320 -20.09 18.62 3.94
CA GLU A 320 -19.88 18.04 2.61
C GLU A 320 -18.99 18.97 1.76
N GLY A 321 -17.85 18.48 1.29
CA GLY A 321 -16.89 19.26 0.52
C GLY A 321 -15.82 19.98 1.35
N GLU A 322 -15.85 19.89 2.68
CA GLU A 322 -14.82 20.46 3.57
C GLU A 322 -13.54 19.61 3.52
N ALA A 323 -12.41 20.26 3.24
CA ALA A 323 -11.10 19.62 3.32
C ALA A 323 -10.69 19.49 4.79
N PHE A 324 -10.49 18.26 5.28
CA PHE A 324 -10.07 18.00 6.68
C PHE A 324 -8.62 17.50 6.78
N GLY A 325 -8.07 16.97 5.69
CA GLY A 325 -6.69 16.51 5.60
C GLY A 325 -6.10 16.75 4.23
N SER A 326 -4.91 16.20 3.97
CA SER A 326 -4.26 16.23 2.67
C SER A 326 -3.36 15.04 2.44
N ILE A 327 -2.99 14.85 1.18
CA ILE A 327 -2.06 13.83 0.69
C ILE A 327 -1.12 14.40 -0.37
N GLY A 328 0.08 13.83 -0.50
CA GLY A 328 0.99 14.01 -1.64
C GLY A 328 0.61 13.21 -2.89
N VAL A 329 1.54 13.08 -3.84
CA VAL A 329 1.44 12.06 -4.89
C VAL A 329 1.54 10.67 -4.27
N GLY A 330 0.60 9.78 -4.57
CA GLY A 330 0.55 8.47 -3.94
C GLY A 330 -0.87 7.93 -3.93
N LYS A 331 -1.27 7.34 -2.80
CA LYS A 331 -2.58 6.73 -2.61
C LYS A 331 -3.06 6.88 -1.17
N PHE A 332 -4.37 7.06 -1.00
CA PHE A 332 -5.03 6.85 0.28
C PHE A 332 -6.04 5.72 0.17
N ASP A 333 -6.38 5.15 1.31
CA ASP A 333 -7.42 4.13 1.39
C ASP A 333 -8.74 4.76 1.76
N PHE A 334 -9.82 4.25 1.16
CA PHE A 334 -11.17 4.72 1.41
C PHE A 334 -12.14 3.55 1.52
N SER A 335 -12.95 3.57 2.58
CA SER A 335 -14.02 2.60 2.82
C SER A 335 -15.32 3.30 3.21
N VAL A 336 -16.43 2.71 2.76
CA VAL A 336 -17.78 3.05 3.25
C VAL A 336 -18.28 1.89 4.09
N VAL A 337 -18.72 2.19 5.31
CA VAL A 337 -19.23 1.20 6.26
C VAL A 337 -20.68 1.52 6.58
N ASP A 338 -21.56 0.56 6.35
CA ASP A 338 -22.97 0.60 6.77
C ASP A 338 -23.23 -0.54 7.75
N SER A 339 -23.33 -0.22 9.05
CA SER A 339 -23.54 -1.23 10.09
C SER A 339 -24.93 -1.86 10.05
N GLY A 340 -25.85 -1.31 9.27
CA GLY A 340 -27.14 -1.92 8.94
C GLY A 340 -27.04 -3.06 7.93
N VAL A 341 -25.90 -3.23 7.27
CA VAL A 341 -25.63 -4.29 6.28
C VAL A 341 -24.57 -5.24 6.82
N THR A 342 -24.81 -6.54 6.76
CA THR A 342 -23.76 -7.56 7.00
C THR A 342 -23.56 -8.35 5.73
N LEU A 343 -22.32 -8.36 5.24
CA LEU A 343 -21.92 -9.12 4.07
C LEU A 343 -22.10 -10.63 4.33
N PRO A 344 -22.82 -11.34 3.45
CA PRO A 344 -23.23 -12.72 3.71
C PRO A 344 -22.12 -13.75 3.50
N GLY A 345 -21.03 -13.38 2.81
CA GLY A 345 -19.91 -14.27 2.49
C GLY A 345 -18.80 -14.28 3.54
N PHE A 346 -19.08 -13.87 4.77
CA PHE A 346 -18.23 -14.11 5.94
C PHE A 346 -18.92 -15.11 6.86
N LEU A 347 -18.28 -16.26 7.13
CA LEU A 347 -18.91 -17.34 7.92
C LEU A 347 -18.63 -17.29 9.42
N ASP A 348 -17.55 -16.62 9.83
CA ASP A 348 -17.15 -16.39 11.22
C ASP A 348 -16.68 -14.93 11.36
N LEU A 349 -17.60 -14.08 11.80
CA LEU A 349 -17.37 -12.64 11.92
C LEU A 349 -16.31 -12.30 12.97
N ASP A 350 -16.13 -13.17 13.97
CA ASP A 350 -15.19 -12.95 15.08
C ASP A 350 -13.72 -13.00 14.62
N LYS A 351 -13.46 -13.43 13.37
CA LYS A 351 -12.13 -13.44 12.74
C LYS A 351 -11.72 -12.12 12.12
N TYR A 352 -12.66 -11.19 11.97
CA TYR A 352 -12.44 -9.94 11.27
C TYR A 352 -12.50 -8.76 12.25
N ASN A 353 -11.99 -7.62 11.81
CA ASN A 353 -12.25 -6.37 12.51
C ASN A 353 -13.77 -6.09 12.50
N ASP A 354 -14.24 -5.31 13.47
CA ASP A 354 -15.68 -5.10 13.68
C ASP A 354 -16.40 -4.41 12.50
N TRP A 355 -15.67 -3.80 11.56
CA TRP A 355 -16.26 -3.05 10.45
C TRP A 355 -16.21 -3.76 9.09
N ALA A 356 -15.26 -4.66 8.85
CA ALA A 356 -15.07 -5.33 7.57
C ALA A 356 -16.33 -6.09 7.11
N PRO A 357 -17.07 -6.81 7.98
CA PRO A 357 -18.35 -7.40 7.59
C PRO A 357 -19.43 -6.40 7.17
N HIS A 358 -19.23 -5.12 7.45
CA HIS A 358 -20.14 -4.02 7.18
C HIS A 358 -19.62 -3.06 6.10
N THR A 359 -18.46 -3.34 5.51
CA THR A 359 -17.92 -2.55 4.40
C THR A 359 -18.69 -2.85 3.12
N VAL A 360 -19.31 -1.82 2.55
CA VAL A 360 -20.23 -1.94 1.41
C VAL A 360 -19.60 -1.43 0.11
N ASP A 361 -20.23 -1.71 -1.04
CA ASP A 361 -19.82 -1.11 -2.31
C ASP A 361 -19.98 0.41 -2.23
N THR A 362 -18.84 1.11 -2.17
CA THR A 362 -18.74 2.56 -2.10
C THR A 362 -19.62 3.27 -3.14
N PHE A 363 -19.72 2.75 -4.37
CA PHE A 363 -20.43 3.43 -5.45
C PHE A 363 -21.96 3.38 -5.31
N ASP A 364 -22.51 2.48 -4.49
CA ASP A 364 -23.94 2.44 -4.19
C ASP A 364 -24.40 3.62 -3.33
N TYR A 365 -23.44 4.30 -2.67
CA TYR A 365 -23.72 5.38 -1.73
C TYR A 365 -23.37 6.77 -2.26
N TYR A 366 -22.98 6.92 -3.53
CA TYR A 366 -22.74 8.24 -4.13
C TYR A 366 -23.95 8.80 -4.89
N LYS A 367 -24.18 10.12 -4.75
CA LYS A 367 -25.13 10.87 -5.58
C LYS A 367 -24.55 11.07 -6.99
N GLU A 368 -25.44 11.17 -7.99
CA GLU A 368 -25.05 11.68 -9.30
C GLU A 368 -24.84 13.21 -9.26
N PRO A 369 -23.89 13.78 -10.04
CA PRO A 369 -23.04 13.12 -11.04
C PRO A 369 -21.74 12.50 -10.48
N VAL A 370 -21.45 12.70 -9.18
CA VAL A 370 -20.18 12.26 -8.56
C VAL A 370 -20.00 10.75 -8.71
N ARG A 371 -21.06 9.96 -8.50
CA ARG A 371 -21.04 8.51 -8.71
C ARG A 371 -20.49 8.12 -10.09
N SER A 372 -21.09 8.63 -11.16
CA SER A 372 -20.64 8.32 -12.53
C SER A 372 -19.22 8.81 -12.81
N GLN A 373 -18.81 9.95 -12.25
CA GLN A 373 -17.46 10.46 -12.41
C GLN A 373 -16.42 9.59 -11.70
N LEU A 374 -16.72 9.10 -10.49
CA LEU A 374 -15.86 8.18 -9.75
C LEU A 374 -15.77 6.81 -10.43
N ILE A 375 -16.89 6.26 -10.89
CA ILE A 375 -16.89 5.00 -11.66
C ILE A 375 -16.04 5.13 -12.93
N SER A 376 -16.02 6.31 -13.57
CA SER A 376 -15.16 6.55 -14.75
C SER A 376 -13.65 6.51 -14.46
N LYS A 377 -13.27 6.51 -13.16
CA LYS A 377 -11.90 6.35 -12.67
C LYS A 377 -11.63 4.96 -12.08
N ASN A 378 -12.63 4.08 -12.03
CA ASN A 378 -12.48 2.73 -11.47
C ASN A 378 -11.89 1.77 -12.49
N VAL A 379 -10.82 1.05 -12.11
CA VAL A 379 -10.19 0.07 -13.01
C VAL A 379 -11.03 -1.20 -13.17
N ARG A 380 -11.89 -1.49 -12.19
CA ARG A 380 -12.80 -2.64 -12.20
C ARG A 380 -14.08 -2.31 -12.95
N THR A 381 -14.51 -3.25 -13.79
CA THR A 381 -15.77 -3.14 -14.55
C THR A 381 -16.79 -4.23 -14.22
N ALA A 382 -16.37 -5.28 -13.50
CA ALA A 382 -17.25 -6.34 -13.02
C ALA A 382 -17.95 -5.91 -11.72
N GLU A 383 -19.21 -6.30 -11.56
CA GLU A 383 -19.95 -6.07 -10.30
C GLU A 383 -19.44 -7.00 -9.18
N PRO A 384 -19.51 -6.59 -7.90
CA PRO A 384 -19.71 -5.20 -7.44
C PRO A 384 -18.56 -4.30 -7.90
N LEU A 385 -18.86 -3.13 -8.46
CA LEU A 385 -17.85 -2.21 -8.98
C LEU A 385 -16.83 -1.78 -7.90
N GLY A 386 -17.28 -1.63 -6.66
CA GLY A 386 -16.46 -1.27 -5.51
C GLY A 386 -15.48 -2.36 -5.09
N GLY A 387 -15.66 -3.60 -5.58
CA GLY A 387 -14.91 -4.78 -5.16
C GLY A 387 -15.69 -5.65 -4.17
N LYS A 388 -15.16 -6.85 -3.92
CA LYS A 388 -15.77 -7.86 -3.06
C LYS A 388 -14.72 -8.42 -2.09
N ILE A 389 -15.14 -8.67 -0.85
CA ILE A 389 -14.23 -9.11 0.23
C ILE A 389 -14.67 -10.40 0.93
N ASP A 390 -15.92 -10.81 0.74
CA ASP A 390 -16.61 -11.87 1.46
C ASP A 390 -16.86 -13.08 0.52
N PHE A 391 -15.84 -13.93 0.34
CA PHE A 391 -15.89 -15.06 -0.59
C PHE A 391 -16.23 -16.41 0.07
N ASP A 392 -16.48 -16.46 1.38
CA ASP A 392 -16.74 -17.72 2.05
C ASP A 392 -18.04 -18.37 1.56
N ILE A 393 -17.96 -19.66 1.25
CA ILE A 393 -19.12 -20.50 0.98
C ILE A 393 -19.05 -21.74 1.87
N ASP A 394 -20.05 -21.95 2.73
CA ASP A 394 -20.04 -23.07 3.70
C ASP A 394 -19.93 -24.42 2.97
N GLY A 395 -18.98 -25.26 3.40
CA GLY A 395 -18.72 -26.54 2.75
C GLY A 395 -17.91 -26.48 1.47
N LYS A 396 -17.37 -25.31 1.08
CA LYS A 396 -16.54 -25.11 -0.11
C LYS A 396 -15.14 -24.59 0.21
N LEU A 397 -14.19 -24.81 -0.71
CA LEU A 397 -12.79 -24.45 -0.49
C LEU A 397 -12.57 -22.94 -0.57
N ILE A 398 -13.34 -22.25 -1.42
CA ILE A 398 -13.27 -20.79 -1.58
C ILE A 398 -13.54 -20.05 -0.27
N GLY A 399 -12.79 -18.97 -0.03
CA GLY A 399 -12.91 -18.03 1.07
C GLY A 399 -11.62 -17.89 1.90
N ASN A 400 -11.77 -17.29 3.07
CA ASN A 400 -10.70 -17.01 4.02
C ASN A 400 -10.61 -18.13 5.07
N TRP A 401 -9.40 -18.44 5.48
CA TRP A 401 -9.07 -19.57 6.34
C TRP A 401 -8.00 -19.15 7.34
N PHE A 402 -8.20 -19.53 8.61
CA PHE A 402 -7.31 -19.13 9.70
C PHE A 402 -6.77 -20.38 10.40
N LYS A 403 -5.47 -20.44 10.68
CA LYS A 403 -4.88 -21.60 11.38
C LYS A 403 -5.61 -21.84 12.71
N SER A 404 -6.06 -23.07 12.95
CA SER A 404 -6.78 -23.45 14.18
C SER A 404 -5.94 -23.27 15.45
N GLU A 405 -4.64 -23.53 15.32
CA GLU A 405 -3.66 -23.25 16.36
C GLU A 405 -2.86 -22.03 15.88
N THR A 406 -3.10 -20.90 16.52
CA THR A 406 -2.35 -19.67 16.22
C THR A 406 -0.89 -19.90 16.59
N VAL A 407 -0.01 -19.72 15.61
CA VAL A 407 1.43 -19.69 15.87
C VAL A 407 1.80 -18.24 16.17
N GLU A 408 2.48 -18.03 17.30
CA GLU A 408 3.05 -16.72 17.62
C GLU A 408 4.25 -16.47 16.72
N TYR A 409 4.13 -15.45 15.87
CA TYR A 409 5.23 -14.92 15.10
C TYR A 409 5.60 -13.54 15.67
N GLN A 410 6.90 -13.25 15.80
CA GLN A 410 7.37 -11.99 16.36
C GLN A 410 7.62 -10.95 15.26
N GLY A 411 7.01 -9.78 15.41
CA GLY A 411 7.14 -8.66 14.48
C GLY A 411 5.79 -8.07 14.07
N GLU A 412 5.82 -6.86 13.53
CA GLU A 412 4.63 -6.22 12.97
C GLU A 412 4.11 -7.01 11.77
N ASN A 413 2.79 -7.14 11.65
CA ASN A 413 2.11 -7.83 10.54
C ASN A 413 2.56 -9.28 10.32
N GLU A 414 2.98 -9.95 11.40
CA GLU A 414 3.32 -11.37 11.35
C GLU A 414 2.11 -12.26 11.71
N TYR A 415 1.05 -11.70 12.29
CA TYR A 415 -0.20 -12.42 12.55
C TYR A 415 -0.86 -12.94 11.26
N VAL A 416 -0.71 -12.21 10.14
CA VAL A 416 -1.23 -12.61 8.81
C VAL A 416 -0.59 -13.91 8.31
N ARG A 417 0.52 -14.37 8.91
CA ARG A 417 1.08 -15.70 8.63
C ARG A 417 0.18 -16.85 9.07
N ASN A 418 -0.83 -16.56 9.87
CA ASN A 418 -1.87 -17.50 10.25
C ASN A 418 -3.06 -17.51 9.27
N GLU A 419 -3.02 -16.68 8.22
CA GLU A 419 -4.09 -16.52 7.26
C GLU A 419 -3.80 -17.24 5.94
N LEU A 420 -4.88 -17.60 5.25
CA LEU A 420 -4.92 -18.16 3.92
C LEU A 420 -6.21 -17.67 3.26
N ALA A 421 -6.13 -17.23 2.01
CA ALA A 421 -7.30 -16.92 1.21
C ALA A 421 -7.25 -17.65 -0.14
N LEU A 422 -8.36 -18.29 -0.50
CA LEU A 422 -8.63 -18.75 -1.85
C LEU A 422 -9.80 -17.93 -2.37
N ALA A 423 -9.52 -16.94 -3.21
CA ALA A 423 -10.50 -15.98 -3.70
C ALA A 423 -10.23 -15.66 -5.17
N TYR A 424 -10.94 -14.69 -5.72
CA TYR A 424 -10.72 -14.20 -7.07
C TYR A 424 -9.94 -12.89 -7.06
N ASP A 425 -9.27 -12.57 -8.16
CA ASP A 425 -8.58 -11.29 -8.31
C ASP A 425 -9.60 -10.12 -8.22
N SER A 426 -9.16 -9.06 -7.55
CA SER A 426 -9.98 -7.87 -7.28
C SER A 426 -10.44 -7.13 -8.54
N ILE A 427 -9.78 -7.33 -9.70
CA ILE A 427 -10.11 -6.69 -10.96
C ILE A 427 -10.62 -7.73 -11.97
N ASP A 428 -9.87 -8.81 -12.18
CA ASP A 428 -10.26 -9.93 -13.05
C ASP A 428 -10.94 -11.04 -12.25
N THR A 429 -12.27 -11.01 -12.19
CA THR A 429 -13.06 -11.89 -11.32
C THR A 429 -13.00 -13.37 -11.67
N ASP A 430 -12.50 -13.72 -12.86
CA ASP A 430 -12.40 -15.11 -13.28
C ASP A 430 -11.06 -15.72 -12.86
N HIS A 431 -10.07 -14.91 -12.43
CA HIS A 431 -8.75 -15.37 -12.03
C HIS A 431 -8.72 -15.81 -10.56
N VAL A 432 -8.36 -17.07 -10.31
CA VAL A 432 -8.21 -17.61 -8.95
C VAL A 432 -6.87 -17.19 -8.36
N VAL A 433 -6.93 -16.60 -7.16
CA VAL A 433 -5.78 -16.23 -6.35
C VAL A 433 -5.73 -17.08 -5.09
N VAL A 434 -4.56 -17.65 -4.83
CA VAL A 434 -4.19 -18.32 -3.59
C VAL A 434 -3.21 -17.42 -2.86
N SER A 435 -3.70 -16.73 -1.83
CA SER A 435 -2.94 -15.84 -0.98
C SER A 435 -2.58 -16.56 0.31
N ILE A 436 -1.28 -16.69 0.60
CA ILE A 436 -0.76 -17.59 1.64
C ILE A 436 0.12 -16.79 2.59
N GLY A 437 -0.26 -16.78 3.88
CA GLY A 437 0.51 -16.12 4.93
C GLY A 437 1.83 -16.81 5.26
N ASP A 438 1.94 -18.12 5.06
CA ASP A 438 3.18 -18.86 5.31
C ASP A 438 3.45 -19.94 4.25
N PHE A 439 4.22 -19.55 3.25
CA PHE A 439 4.71 -20.39 2.17
C PHE A 439 6.23 -20.60 2.32
N GLY A 440 6.60 -21.49 3.24
CA GLY A 440 8.00 -21.74 3.56
C GLY A 440 8.71 -20.52 4.17
N GLY A 441 8.01 -19.77 5.03
CA GLY A 441 8.53 -18.54 5.63
C GLY A 441 8.23 -17.26 4.84
N ASN A 442 7.58 -17.35 3.67
CA ASN A 442 7.22 -16.18 2.86
C ASN A 442 5.71 -15.95 2.79
N LYS A 443 5.30 -14.68 2.72
CA LYS A 443 3.93 -14.25 2.43
C LYS A 443 3.82 -14.11 0.91
N VAL A 444 2.87 -14.76 0.24
CA VAL A 444 2.81 -14.82 -1.22
C VAL A 444 1.39 -14.81 -1.78
N GLN A 445 1.24 -14.29 -2.99
CA GLN A 445 0.04 -14.37 -3.80
C GLN A 445 0.38 -15.07 -5.11
N TYR A 446 -0.30 -16.18 -5.40
CA TYR A 446 -0.10 -16.93 -6.63
C TYR A 446 -1.42 -17.23 -7.32
N GLY A 447 -1.37 -17.37 -8.64
CA GLY A 447 -2.45 -17.97 -9.39
C GLY A 447 -2.36 -19.49 -9.41
N VAL A 448 -3.44 -20.13 -9.83
CA VAL A 448 -3.51 -21.58 -10.04
C VAL A 448 -3.20 -21.89 -11.50
N LYS A 449 -2.21 -22.75 -11.78
CA LYS A 449 -1.89 -23.12 -13.16
C LYS A 449 -3.10 -23.74 -13.86
N GLY A 450 -3.46 -23.19 -15.02
CA GLY A 450 -4.67 -23.58 -15.76
C GLY A 450 -5.97 -23.01 -15.19
N ASN A 451 -5.90 -22.28 -14.06
CA ASN A 451 -7.01 -21.64 -13.37
C ASN A 451 -8.13 -22.61 -12.95
N GLU A 452 -7.77 -23.88 -12.71
CA GLU A 452 -8.69 -24.96 -12.42
C GLU A 452 -8.08 -25.99 -11.45
N PRO A 453 -8.93 -26.76 -10.72
CA PRO A 453 -10.37 -26.54 -10.56
C PRO A 453 -10.71 -25.24 -9.81
N ASP A 454 -11.94 -24.74 -9.96
CA ASP A 454 -12.42 -23.57 -9.22
C ASP A 454 -12.62 -23.93 -7.73
N PRO A 455 -12.05 -23.18 -6.76
CA PRO A 455 -12.23 -23.44 -5.33
C PRO A 455 -13.69 -23.38 -4.86
N ALA A 456 -14.59 -22.68 -5.56
CA ALA A 456 -16.02 -22.66 -5.24
C ALA A 456 -16.73 -23.99 -5.52
N ASP A 457 -16.19 -24.81 -6.41
CA ASP A 457 -16.76 -26.12 -6.76
C ASP A 457 -16.27 -27.25 -5.85
N ILE A 458 -15.12 -27.08 -5.20
CA ILE A 458 -14.49 -28.08 -4.33
C ILE A 458 -15.25 -28.24 -3.02
N SER A 459 -15.67 -29.46 -2.72
CA SER A 459 -16.48 -29.81 -1.54
C SER A 459 -15.74 -30.73 -0.58
N VAL A 460 -16.33 -30.97 0.60
CA VAL A 460 -15.81 -31.85 1.65
C VAL A 460 -15.36 -33.21 1.12
N GLY A 461 -14.16 -33.64 1.55
CA GLY A 461 -13.56 -34.93 1.23
C GLY A 461 -12.72 -34.96 -0.05
N GLN A 462 -12.87 -33.98 -0.94
CA GLN A 462 -12.06 -33.90 -2.17
C GLN A 462 -10.64 -33.42 -1.86
N LEU A 463 -9.64 -34.18 -2.31
CA LEU A 463 -8.25 -33.74 -2.31
C LEU A 463 -7.99 -32.94 -3.59
N VAL A 464 -7.45 -31.75 -3.44
CA VAL A 464 -7.10 -30.85 -4.54
C VAL A 464 -5.62 -30.53 -4.46
N GLU A 465 -4.99 -30.55 -5.62
CA GLU A 465 -3.61 -30.13 -5.83
C GLU A 465 -3.61 -28.93 -6.77
N TYR A 466 -3.00 -27.83 -6.35
CA TYR A 466 -2.73 -26.67 -7.20
C TYR A 466 -1.23 -26.54 -7.41
N GLU A 467 -0.79 -26.52 -8.67
CA GLU A 467 0.51 -25.96 -9.03
C GLU A 467 0.38 -24.42 -9.03
N LEU A 468 1.12 -23.78 -8.14
CA LEU A 468 1.09 -22.34 -7.94
C LEU A 468 2.06 -21.64 -8.89
N VAL A 469 1.60 -20.58 -9.53
CA VAL A 469 2.35 -19.84 -10.54
C VAL A 469 2.22 -18.33 -10.33
N PRO A 470 3.22 -17.52 -10.73
CA PRO A 470 3.06 -16.08 -10.80
C PRO A 470 1.90 -15.72 -11.74
N SER A 471 1.25 -14.61 -11.45
CA SER A 471 0.19 -14.05 -12.29
C SER A 471 0.52 -12.61 -12.66
N THR A 472 0.36 -12.28 -13.93
CA THR A 472 0.68 -10.95 -14.48
C THR A 472 -0.56 -10.35 -15.12
N PRO A 473 -0.90 -9.08 -14.84
CA PRO A 473 -2.01 -8.40 -15.50
C PRO A 473 -1.62 -7.94 -16.91
N TYR A 474 -2.61 -7.93 -17.80
CA TYR A 474 -2.49 -7.55 -19.20
C TYR A 474 -3.63 -6.65 -19.64
N VAL A 475 -3.36 -5.77 -20.59
CA VAL A 475 -4.36 -4.98 -21.32
C VAL A 475 -4.04 -5.09 -22.81
N ASP A 476 -5.05 -5.47 -23.61
CA ASP A 476 -4.90 -5.67 -25.06
C ASP A 476 -3.69 -6.56 -25.45
N GLY A 477 -3.41 -7.58 -24.63
CA GLY A 477 -2.31 -8.53 -24.84
C GLY A 477 -0.92 -8.02 -24.47
N LYS A 478 -0.78 -6.81 -23.92
CA LYS A 478 0.47 -6.27 -23.39
C LYS A 478 0.48 -6.34 -21.87
N LYS A 479 1.65 -6.59 -21.27
CA LYS A 479 1.81 -6.54 -19.81
C LYS A 479 1.41 -5.16 -19.32
N TYR A 480 0.69 -5.14 -18.21
CA TYR A 480 0.26 -3.91 -17.55
C TYR A 480 1.04 -3.77 -16.25
N ASP A 481 1.79 -2.69 -16.14
CA ASP A 481 2.65 -2.34 -15.00
C ASP A 481 1.87 -1.74 -13.82
N ARG A 482 0.57 -1.45 -14.01
CA ARG A 482 -0.27 -0.75 -13.03
C ARG A 482 0.13 0.70 -12.80
N SER A 483 0.80 1.37 -13.73
CA SER A 483 1.24 2.77 -13.56
C SER A 483 0.20 3.82 -13.98
N TYR A 484 -0.78 3.48 -14.82
CA TYR A 484 -1.79 4.43 -15.34
C TYR A 484 -3.23 3.93 -15.15
N PHE A 485 -4.23 4.74 -15.49
CA PHE A 485 -5.64 4.31 -15.48
C PHE A 485 -6.01 3.54 -16.76
N THR A 486 -6.63 2.38 -16.61
CA THR A 486 -7.19 1.60 -17.72
C THR A 486 -8.24 0.62 -17.22
N THR A 487 -9.02 0.06 -18.13
CA THR A 487 -10.04 -0.98 -17.90
C THR A 487 -9.80 -2.15 -18.83
N GLY A 488 -10.53 -3.27 -18.64
CA GLY A 488 -10.34 -4.47 -19.46
C GLY A 488 -9.02 -5.18 -19.15
N ILE A 489 -8.60 -5.10 -17.89
CA ILE A 489 -7.41 -5.78 -17.38
C ILE A 489 -7.75 -7.27 -17.24
N GLU A 490 -6.94 -8.12 -17.87
CA GLU A 490 -6.99 -9.59 -17.75
C GLU A 490 -5.76 -10.06 -16.98
N VAL A 491 -5.93 -10.95 -16.00
CA VAL A 491 -4.82 -11.54 -15.24
C VAL A 491 -4.48 -12.91 -15.81
N LYS A 492 -3.20 -13.11 -16.15
CA LYS A 492 -2.72 -14.33 -16.80
C LYS A 492 -1.72 -15.05 -15.92
N ASN A 493 -1.92 -16.35 -15.81
CA ASN A 493 -1.00 -17.26 -15.13
C ASN A 493 0.24 -17.51 -15.98
N GLU A 494 1.40 -17.29 -15.39
CA GLU A 494 2.69 -17.58 -16.00
C GLU A 494 2.97 -19.10 -16.00
N ASN A 495 3.95 -19.53 -16.80
CA ASN A 495 4.27 -20.96 -16.94
C ASN A 495 5.19 -21.49 -15.82
N GLU A 496 5.79 -20.60 -15.03
CA GLU A 496 6.77 -20.96 -14.00
C GLU A 496 6.07 -21.45 -12.73
N ILE A 497 6.34 -22.70 -12.34
CA ILE A 497 5.81 -23.29 -11.10
C ILE A 497 6.68 -22.84 -9.93
N ARG A 498 6.07 -22.14 -8.97
CA ARG A 498 6.70 -21.66 -7.72
C ARG A 498 6.51 -22.63 -6.56
N GLY A 499 5.54 -23.53 -6.67
CA GLY A 499 5.38 -24.67 -5.77
C GLY A 499 4.03 -25.32 -5.91
N VAL A 500 3.68 -26.14 -4.92
CA VAL A 500 2.41 -26.88 -4.90
C VAL A 500 1.68 -26.61 -3.60
N ALA A 501 0.36 -26.46 -3.67
CA ALA A 501 -0.53 -26.47 -2.52
C ALA A 501 -1.45 -27.68 -2.58
N LEU A 502 -1.56 -28.40 -1.46
CA LEU A 502 -2.57 -29.43 -1.27
C LEU A 502 -3.66 -28.92 -0.34
N PHE A 503 -4.91 -29.14 -0.73
CA PHE A 503 -6.08 -28.77 0.04
C PHE A 503 -7.03 -29.95 0.18
N GLN A 504 -7.59 -30.13 1.37
CA GLN A 504 -8.68 -31.06 1.60
C GLN A 504 -9.59 -30.55 2.71
N LEU A 505 -10.82 -30.23 2.37
CA LEU A 505 -11.87 -29.99 3.35
C LEU A 505 -12.16 -31.29 4.10
N LEU A 506 -11.91 -31.29 5.40
CA LEU A 506 -12.23 -32.41 6.30
C LEU A 506 -13.69 -32.33 6.74
N GLU A 507 -14.17 -31.11 6.99
CA GLU A 507 -15.54 -30.76 7.37
C GLU A 507 -15.90 -29.41 6.72
N ASN A 508 -17.14 -28.93 6.87
CA ASN A 508 -17.61 -27.71 6.17
C ASN A 508 -16.74 -26.47 6.41
N ARG A 509 -16.15 -26.37 7.60
CA ARG A 509 -15.33 -25.25 8.06
C ARG A 509 -13.98 -25.70 8.62
N LYS A 510 -13.50 -26.86 8.18
CA LYS A 510 -12.22 -27.40 8.62
C LYS A 510 -11.41 -27.86 7.43
N LEU A 511 -10.36 -27.12 7.12
CA LEU A 511 -9.48 -27.34 5.98
C LEU A 511 -8.15 -27.92 6.45
N LYS A 512 -7.71 -28.98 5.80
CA LYS A 512 -6.32 -29.44 5.86
C LYS A 512 -5.57 -28.87 4.66
N ALA A 513 -4.48 -28.17 4.91
CA ALA A 513 -3.65 -27.59 3.87
C ALA A 513 -2.16 -27.86 4.09
N GLU A 514 -1.39 -27.99 3.01
CA GLU A 514 0.06 -28.09 3.05
C GLU A 514 0.67 -27.45 1.81
N PHE A 515 1.78 -26.75 2.01
CA PHE A 515 2.46 -26.00 0.98
C PHE A 515 3.87 -26.55 0.75
N PHE A 516 4.23 -26.72 -0.52
CA PHE A 516 5.50 -27.28 -0.96
C PHE A 516 6.21 -26.29 -1.88
N PRO A 517 6.96 -25.31 -1.32
CA PRO A 517 7.77 -24.38 -2.11
C PRO A 517 8.76 -25.13 -3.02
N ASP A 518 8.95 -24.60 -4.24
CA ASP A 518 9.90 -25.09 -5.25
C ASP A 518 9.69 -26.56 -5.66
N LYS A 519 8.50 -27.11 -5.42
CA LYS A 519 8.09 -28.44 -5.92
C LYS A 519 7.16 -28.30 -7.11
N LYS A 520 7.18 -29.33 -7.96
CA LYS A 520 6.19 -29.56 -9.01
C LYS A 520 5.19 -30.63 -8.56
N GLY A 521 4.01 -30.68 -9.17
CA GLY A 521 2.97 -31.66 -8.80
C GLY A 521 3.47 -33.10 -8.84
N SER A 522 4.31 -33.44 -9.83
CA SER A 522 4.93 -34.78 -9.94
C SER A 522 5.86 -35.18 -8.78
N GLN A 523 6.23 -34.24 -7.91
CA GLN A 523 7.09 -34.45 -6.75
C GLN A 523 6.30 -34.53 -5.44
N VAL A 524 5.00 -34.24 -5.46
CA VAL A 524 4.11 -34.26 -4.31
C VAL A 524 3.18 -35.46 -4.44
N THR A 525 3.24 -36.38 -3.46
CA THR A 525 2.44 -37.62 -3.50
C THR A 525 1.25 -37.58 -2.54
N GLY A 526 1.11 -36.51 -1.77
CA GLY A 526 0.06 -36.31 -0.78
C GLY A 526 0.57 -35.52 0.43
N PHE A 527 -0.32 -35.33 1.41
CA PHE A 527 0.03 -34.69 2.67
C PHE A 527 1.13 -35.44 3.43
N THR A 528 1.97 -34.68 4.11
CA THR A 528 2.95 -35.15 5.09
C THR A 528 2.48 -34.85 6.51
N ASN A 529 3.38 -35.00 7.49
CA ASN A 529 3.15 -34.62 8.88
C ASN A 529 3.20 -33.11 9.11
N ASN A 530 3.59 -32.32 8.10
CA ASN A 530 3.66 -30.85 8.19
C ASN A 530 2.35 -30.17 7.79
N ALA A 531 1.34 -30.92 7.36
CA ALA A 531 0.04 -30.36 7.02
C ALA A 531 -0.60 -29.64 8.22
N VAL A 532 -1.15 -28.47 7.96
CA VAL A 532 -1.76 -27.57 8.95
C VAL A 532 -3.28 -27.60 8.82
N ILE A 533 -3.96 -27.40 9.95
CA ILE A 533 -5.42 -27.26 9.99
C ILE A 533 -5.77 -25.78 10.05
N TYR A 534 -6.69 -25.40 9.17
CA TYR A 534 -7.34 -24.10 9.14
C TYR A 534 -8.85 -24.25 9.42
N GLU A 535 -9.42 -23.24 10.05
CA GLU A 535 -10.84 -23.14 10.40
C GLU A 535 -11.36 -21.73 10.08
N ARG A 536 -12.69 -21.61 10.02
CA ARG A 536 -13.46 -20.38 9.81
C ARG A 536 -14.92 -20.59 10.25
#